data_AF-K1JIP9-F1
#
_entry.id   AF-K1JIP9-F1
#
_cell.length_a   1.000
_cell.length_b   1.000
_cell.length_c   1.000
_cell.angle_alpha   90.00
_cell.angle_beta   90.00
_cell.angle_gamma   90.00
#
_symmetry.space_group_name_H-M   'P 1'
#
loop_
_entity.id
_entity.type
_entity.pdbx_description
1 polymer ?
#
loop_
_entity_poly.entity_id
_entity_poly.type
_entity_poly.pdbx_seq_one_letter_code
_entity_poly.pdbx_strand_id
1 'polypeptide(L)'
;METWLEVLQAEVAASSLAQVAEKLGLSRTTISQVCNEKYPGDMARVQTLVEGALMGNKVRCPILGDIPAHQCLAHQRRGPSEVGSSPMDIKLWKACRSGCPHSQLTEAQQLRRPMRLSVEQGKGSQKMARYDAEATLSRLRRQAKSDGDNASSSLRILSELLAEELKIMAIKYNRLLDKQEGK
;
A
#
# COMPACT_ATOMS: atom_id res chain seq x y z
N MET A 1 6.13 9.77 -30.05
CA MET A 1 5.68 9.06 -28.83
C MET A 1 6.04 7.61 -29.11
N GLU A 2 7.08 7.11 -28.46
CA GLU A 2 7.67 5.82 -28.79
C GLU A 2 6.65 4.71 -28.50
N THR A 3 6.37 3.85 -29.49
CA THR A 3 5.39 2.77 -29.32
C THR A 3 6.00 1.63 -28.52
N TRP A 4 5.18 0.84 -27.80
CA TRP A 4 5.70 -0.32 -27.05
C TRP A 4 6.43 -1.33 -27.96
N LEU A 5 6.05 -1.39 -29.25
CA LEU A 5 6.74 -2.19 -30.27
C LEU A 5 8.16 -1.67 -30.56
N GLU A 6 8.34 -0.36 -30.67
CA GLU A 6 9.67 0.27 -30.85
C GLU A 6 10.58 -0.02 -29.64
N VAL A 7 10.05 0.11 -28.42
CA VAL A 7 10.79 -0.22 -27.19
C VAL A 7 11.19 -1.70 -27.17
N LEU A 8 10.29 -2.59 -27.57
CA LEU A 8 10.59 -4.03 -27.66
C LEU A 8 11.69 -4.30 -28.71
N GLN A 9 11.60 -3.71 -29.89
CA GLN A 9 12.60 -3.87 -30.96
C GLN A 9 13.96 -3.30 -30.55
N ALA A 10 13.99 -2.14 -29.91
CA ALA A 10 15.20 -1.52 -29.38
C ALA A 10 15.88 -2.41 -28.32
N GLU A 11 15.11 -2.96 -27.39
CA GLU A 11 15.64 -3.87 -26.36
C GLU A 11 16.17 -5.17 -26.98
N VAL A 12 15.47 -5.72 -27.98
CA VAL A 12 15.92 -6.92 -28.71
C VAL A 12 17.22 -6.65 -29.46
N ALA A 13 17.36 -5.47 -30.07
CA ALA A 13 18.57 -5.04 -30.78
C ALA A 13 19.76 -4.80 -29.82
N ALA A 14 19.49 -4.27 -28.62
CA ALA A 14 20.50 -4.02 -27.60
C ALA A 14 20.97 -5.29 -26.87
N SER A 15 20.10 -6.28 -26.75
CA SER A 15 20.36 -7.52 -26.00
C SER A 15 20.31 -8.74 -26.91
N SER A 16 19.25 -9.53 -26.86
CA SER A 16 18.95 -10.61 -27.80
C SER A 16 17.51 -11.12 -27.60
N LEU A 17 16.95 -11.77 -28.62
CA LEU A 17 15.63 -12.41 -28.55
C LEU A 17 15.51 -13.39 -27.36
N ALA A 18 16.58 -14.10 -27.00
CA ALA A 18 16.58 -15.06 -25.90
C ALA A 18 16.48 -14.37 -24.53
N GLN A 19 17.24 -13.29 -24.33
CA GLN A 19 17.23 -12.55 -23.08
C GLN A 19 15.90 -11.81 -22.88
N VAL A 20 15.34 -11.21 -23.94
CA VAL A 20 14.03 -10.55 -23.87
C VAL A 20 12.91 -11.57 -23.61
N ALA A 21 13.00 -12.76 -24.21
CA ALA A 21 12.10 -13.89 -23.94
C ALA A 21 12.08 -14.29 -22.46
N GLU A 22 13.26 -14.45 -21.87
CA GLU A 22 13.41 -14.79 -20.47
C GLU A 22 12.88 -13.68 -19.55
N LYS A 23 13.24 -12.42 -19.82
CA LYS A 23 12.75 -11.25 -19.06
C LYS A 23 11.23 -11.13 -19.06
N LEU A 24 10.58 -11.38 -20.19
CA LEU A 24 9.12 -11.27 -20.36
C LEU A 24 8.36 -12.56 -20.00
N GLY A 25 9.07 -13.67 -19.77
CA GLY A 25 8.45 -14.99 -19.56
C GLY A 25 7.69 -15.51 -20.79
N LEU A 26 8.13 -15.15 -22.00
CA LEU A 26 7.54 -15.55 -23.27
C LEU A 26 8.49 -16.47 -24.05
N SER A 27 7.97 -17.20 -25.04
CA SER A 27 8.83 -17.97 -25.93
C SER A 27 9.57 -17.05 -26.93
N ARG A 28 10.78 -17.44 -27.33
CA ARG A 28 11.55 -16.76 -28.38
C ARG A 28 10.76 -16.61 -29.68
N THR A 29 9.97 -17.64 -30.03
CA THR A 29 9.10 -17.63 -31.21
C THR A 29 8.00 -16.59 -31.11
N THR A 30 7.40 -16.42 -29.92
CA THR A 30 6.37 -15.40 -29.67
C THR A 30 6.95 -14.01 -29.91
N ILE A 31 8.12 -13.69 -29.35
CA ILE A 31 8.73 -12.36 -29.52
C ILE A 31 9.12 -12.10 -30.98
N SER A 32 9.68 -13.11 -31.66
CA SER A 32 9.98 -12.98 -33.09
C SER A 32 8.72 -12.72 -33.92
N GLN A 33 7.61 -13.40 -33.63
CA GLN A 33 6.34 -13.16 -34.31
C GLN A 33 5.75 -11.78 -34.00
N VAL A 34 5.88 -11.30 -32.75
CA VAL A 34 5.42 -9.98 -32.33
C VAL A 34 6.23 -8.87 -33.01
N CYS A 35 7.57 -8.98 -33.03
CA CYS A 35 8.43 -8.01 -33.71
C CYS A 35 8.16 -7.91 -35.22
N ASN A 36 7.68 -9.00 -35.83
CA ASN A 36 7.30 -9.05 -37.24
C ASN A 36 5.80 -8.80 -37.47
N GLU A 37 5.04 -8.39 -36.45
CA GLU A 37 3.59 -8.14 -36.50
C GLU A 37 2.74 -9.32 -37.02
N LYS A 38 3.26 -10.55 -36.88
CA LYS A 38 2.63 -11.79 -37.36
C LYS A 38 2.03 -12.64 -36.26
N TYR A 39 2.03 -12.16 -35.02
CA TYR A 39 1.52 -12.92 -33.89
C TYR A 39 -0.03 -12.92 -33.90
N PRO A 40 -0.69 -14.08 -34.09
CA PRO A 40 -2.16 -14.15 -34.17
C PRO A 40 -2.83 -14.19 -32.80
N GLY A 41 -2.06 -14.10 -31.71
CA GLY A 41 -2.55 -14.20 -30.34
C GLY A 41 -2.93 -12.84 -29.73
N ASP A 42 -3.03 -12.84 -28.40
CA ASP A 42 -3.40 -11.65 -27.63
C ASP A 42 -2.25 -10.64 -27.57
N MET A 43 -2.28 -9.68 -28.50
CA MET A 43 -1.31 -8.57 -28.57
C MET A 43 -1.41 -7.62 -27.37
N ALA A 44 -2.60 -7.43 -26.79
CA ALA A 44 -2.79 -6.57 -25.61
C ALA A 44 -2.07 -7.13 -24.38
N ARG A 45 -2.04 -8.47 -24.25
CA ARG A 45 -1.24 -9.14 -23.23
C ARG A 45 0.25 -8.84 -23.40
N VAL A 46 0.77 -8.93 -24.62
CA VAL A 46 2.20 -8.68 -24.89
C VAL A 46 2.56 -7.23 -24.63
N GLN A 47 1.71 -6.30 -25.07
CA GLN A 47 1.86 -4.87 -24.77
C GLN A 47 1.99 -4.63 -23.26
N THR A 48 1.10 -5.19 -22.44
CA THR A 48 1.16 -4.95 -20.99
C THR A 48 2.41 -5.55 -20.33
N LEU A 49 2.91 -6.68 -20.84
CA LEU A 49 4.17 -7.27 -20.40
C LEU A 49 5.34 -6.34 -20.72
N VAL A 50 5.39 -5.80 -21.95
CA VAL A 50 6.43 -4.88 -22.40
C VAL A 50 6.39 -3.56 -21.62
N GLU A 51 5.21 -2.96 -21.46
CA GLU A 51 5.04 -1.73 -20.69
C GLU A 51 5.45 -1.92 -19.23
N GLY A 52 5.08 -3.05 -18.62
CA GLY A 52 5.42 -3.36 -17.24
C GLY A 52 6.89 -3.72 -17.01
N ALA A 53 7.55 -4.38 -17.96
CA ALA A 53 8.92 -4.88 -17.79
C ALA A 53 9.99 -3.95 -18.35
N LEU A 54 9.72 -3.31 -19.50
CA LEU A 54 10.68 -2.47 -20.23
C LEU A 54 10.41 -0.98 -20.06
N MET A 55 9.14 -0.55 -20.03
CA MET A 55 8.79 0.87 -19.87
C MET A 55 8.63 1.31 -18.40
N GLY A 56 8.82 0.38 -17.45
CA GLY A 56 8.78 0.70 -16.02
C GLY A 56 7.40 1.05 -15.47
N ASN A 57 6.32 0.64 -16.14
CA ASN A 57 4.96 0.88 -15.66
C ASN A 57 4.71 0.11 -14.36
N LYS A 58 4.57 0.84 -13.25
CA LYS A 58 4.37 0.30 -11.89
C LYS A 58 2.97 0.65 -11.39
N VAL A 59 2.39 -0.28 -10.64
CA VAL A 59 1.11 -0.12 -9.95
C VAL A 59 1.30 -0.29 -8.45
N ARG A 60 0.56 0.47 -7.65
CA ARG A 60 0.64 0.42 -6.20
C ARG A 60 -0.33 -0.62 -5.65
N CYS A 61 0.18 -1.82 -5.40
CA CYS A 61 -0.59 -2.90 -4.79
C CYS A 61 -0.84 -2.61 -3.30
N PRO A 62 -2.08 -2.79 -2.80
CA PRO A 62 -2.39 -2.59 -1.37
C PRO A 62 -1.70 -3.62 -0.43
N ILE A 63 -1.13 -4.69 -0.97
CA ILE A 63 -0.44 -5.74 -0.20
C ILE A 63 1.08 -5.70 -0.39
N LEU A 64 1.55 -5.60 -1.63
CA LEU A 64 2.98 -5.67 -1.98
C LEU A 64 3.64 -4.30 -2.16
N GLY A 65 2.88 -3.20 -2.20
CA GLY A 65 3.40 -1.88 -2.56
C GLY A 65 3.62 -1.74 -4.06
N ASP A 66 4.66 -1.02 -4.47
CA ASP A 66 4.91 -0.73 -5.88
C ASP A 66 5.44 -1.97 -6.62
N ILE A 67 4.61 -2.51 -7.50
CA ILE A 67 4.93 -3.69 -8.31
C ILE A 67 4.79 -3.37 -9.80
N PRO A 68 5.55 -4.02 -10.69
CA PRO A 68 5.35 -3.89 -12.13
C PRO A 68 3.93 -4.31 -12.55
N ALA A 69 3.33 -3.59 -13.49
CA ALA A 69 1.96 -3.87 -13.97
C ALA A 69 1.78 -5.33 -14.44
N HIS A 70 2.79 -5.88 -15.10
CA HIS A 70 2.77 -7.27 -15.58
C HIS A 70 2.68 -8.30 -14.43
N GLN A 71 3.36 -8.06 -13.31
CA GLN A 71 3.29 -8.94 -12.14
C GLN A 71 1.93 -8.85 -11.47
N CYS A 72 1.35 -7.64 -11.40
CA CYS A 72 0.00 -7.45 -10.88
C CYS A 72 -1.02 -8.31 -11.64
N LEU A 73 -0.98 -8.29 -12.98
CA LEU A 73 -1.86 -9.13 -13.81
C LEU A 73 -1.57 -10.62 -13.64
N ALA A 74 -0.30 -11.02 -13.53
CA ALA A 74 0.07 -12.41 -13.27
C ALA A 74 -0.53 -12.91 -11.95
N HIS A 75 -0.49 -12.11 -10.88
CA HIS A 75 -1.10 -12.45 -9.59
C HIS A 75 -2.63 -12.53 -9.65
N GLN A 76 -3.29 -11.68 -10.46
CA GLN A 76 -4.75 -11.72 -10.64
C GLN A 76 -5.19 -13.01 -11.34
N ARG A 77 -4.45 -13.46 -12.36
CA ARG A 77 -4.78 -14.64 -13.17
C ARG A 77 -4.67 -15.97 -12.42
N ARG A 78 -3.91 -16.02 -11.32
CA ARG A 78 -3.74 -17.25 -10.54
C ARG A 78 -5.08 -17.79 -10.03
N GLY A 79 -5.36 -19.05 -10.33
CA GLY A 79 -6.50 -19.78 -9.81
C GLY A 79 -6.33 -20.15 -8.32
N PRO A 80 -7.40 -20.54 -7.60
CA PRO A 80 -7.32 -20.96 -6.19
C PRO A 80 -6.31 -22.10 -5.95
N SER A 81 -6.17 -23.01 -6.91
CA SER A 81 -5.25 -24.17 -6.85
C SER A 81 -3.79 -23.82 -7.08
N GLU A 82 -3.50 -22.65 -7.65
CA GLU A 82 -2.14 -22.18 -7.97
C GLU A 82 -1.58 -21.25 -6.88
N VAL A 83 -2.39 -20.95 -5.86
CA VAL A 83 -1.97 -20.12 -4.73
C VAL A 83 -1.09 -20.96 -3.81
N GLY A 84 0.10 -20.47 -3.50
CA GLY A 84 0.98 -21.11 -2.53
C GLY A 84 0.35 -21.17 -1.13
N SER A 85 0.86 -22.08 -0.28
CA SER A 85 0.39 -22.22 1.11
C SER A 85 0.82 -21.07 2.03
N SER A 86 1.59 -20.10 1.53
CA SER A 86 2.06 -18.95 2.31
C SER A 86 0.88 -18.05 2.68
N PRO A 87 0.79 -17.58 3.95
CA PRO A 87 -0.21 -16.60 4.36
C PRO A 87 -0.21 -15.33 3.50
N MET A 88 0.97 -14.93 3.00
CA MET A 88 1.12 -13.76 2.14
C MET A 88 0.49 -13.97 0.75
N ASP A 89 0.70 -15.15 0.15
CA ASP A 89 0.13 -15.50 -1.16
C ASP A 89 -1.40 -15.57 -1.10
N ILE A 90 -1.93 -16.18 -0.03
CA ILE A 90 -3.37 -16.25 0.22
C ILE A 90 -3.96 -14.84 0.41
N LYS A 91 -3.27 -13.98 1.18
CA LYS A 91 -3.69 -12.59 1.41
C LYS A 91 -3.71 -11.78 0.11
N LEU A 92 -2.67 -11.91 -0.71
CA LEU A 92 -2.57 -11.26 -2.02
C LEU A 92 -3.67 -11.74 -2.97
N TRP A 93 -3.90 -13.05 -3.06
CA TRP A 93 -4.94 -13.63 -3.90
C TRP A 93 -6.34 -13.15 -3.50
N LYS A 94 -6.63 -13.10 -2.19
CA LYS A 94 -7.89 -12.55 -1.66
C LYS A 94 -8.01 -11.06 -1.96
N ALA A 95 -6.94 -10.29 -1.82
CA ALA A 95 -6.93 -8.85 -2.09
C ALA A 95 -7.33 -8.53 -3.54
N CYS A 96 -6.76 -9.25 -4.52
CA CYS A 96 -7.11 -9.10 -5.93
C CYS A 96 -8.62 -9.30 -6.20
N ARG A 97 -9.26 -10.21 -5.46
CA ARG A 97 -10.68 -10.59 -5.61
C ARG A 97 -11.63 -9.87 -4.65
N SER A 98 -11.11 -8.93 -3.87
CA SER A 98 -11.88 -8.18 -2.86
C SER A 98 -12.15 -6.73 -3.27
N GLY A 99 -12.01 -6.38 -4.55
CA GLY A 99 -12.23 -5.01 -5.05
C GLY A 99 -10.97 -4.14 -5.08
N CYS A 100 -9.81 -4.71 -5.42
CA CYS A 100 -8.61 -3.93 -5.67
C CYS A 100 -8.82 -2.95 -6.84
N PRO A 101 -8.35 -1.69 -6.77
CA PRO A 101 -8.56 -0.67 -7.82
C PRO A 101 -7.92 -1.03 -9.16
N HIS A 102 -6.93 -1.92 -9.15
CA HIS A 102 -6.23 -2.40 -10.35
C HIS A 102 -6.73 -3.78 -10.82
N SER A 103 -7.80 -4.31 -10.22
CA SER A 103 -8.34 -5.63 -10.56
C SER A 103 -9.10 -5.58 -11.88
N GLN A 104 -8.75 -6.47 -12.81
CA GLN A 104 -9.46 -6.69 -14.08
C GLN A 104 -10.30 -7.99 -14.06
N LEU A 105 -10.53 -8.55 -12.86
CA LEU A 105 -11.29 -9.78 -12.70
C LEU A 105 -12.79 -9.55 -12.87
N THR A 106 -13.46 -10.49 -13.53
CA THR A 106 -14.92 -10.44 -13.71
C THR A 106 -15.64 -10.65 -12.37
N GLU A 107 -16.88 -10.20 -12.27
CA GLU A 107 -17.66 -10.30 -11.03
C GLU A 107 -17.81 -11.75 -10.53
N ALA A 108 -17.87 -12.72 -11.46
CA ALA A 108 -17.89 -14.15 -11.12
C ALA A 108 -16.60 -14.63 -10.41
N GLN A 109 -15.47 -13.96 -10.63
CA GLN A 109 -14.18 -14.29 -10.02
C GLN A 109 -13.93 -13.57 -8.69
N GLN A 110 -14.80 -12.63 -8.31
CA GLN A 110 -14.70 -11.87 -7.07
C GLN A 110 -15.22 -12.68 -5.87
N LEU A 111 -14.69 -12.39 -4.68
CA LEU A 111 -15.14 -13.02 -3.45
C LEU A 111 -16.48 -12.42 -3.03
N ARG A 112 -17.45 -13.28 -2.74
CA ARG A 112 -18.77 -12.85 -2.20
C ARG A 112 -18.67 -12.06 -0.90
N ARG A 113 -17.66 -12.34 -0.08
CA ARG A 113 -17.32 -11.57 1.12
C ARG A 113 -15.92 -10.97 0.92
N PRO A 114 -15.83 -9.74 0.39
CA PRO A 114 -14.54 -9.12 0.14
C PRO A 114 -13.81 -8.84 1.46
N MET A 115 -12.50 -9.05 1.45
CA MET A 115 -11.61 -8.63 2.52
C MET A 115 -11.59 -7.10 2.59
N ARG A 116 -11.56 -6.53 3.80
CA ARG A 116 -11.26 -5.10 3.96
C ARG A 116 -9.80 -4.85 3.57
N LEU A 117 -9.62 -4.15 2.46
CA LEU A 117 -8.33 -3.59 2.08
C LEU A 117 -8.18 -2.23 2.76
N SER A 118 -7.17 -2.07 3.60
CA SER A 118 -6.71 -0.76 4.01
C SER A 118 -5.95 -0.16 2.83
N VAL A 119 -6.66 0.24 1.78
CA VAL A 119 -6.05 0.98 0.67
C VAL A 119 -5.73 2.36 1.24
N GLU A 120 -4.51 2.53 1.73
CA GLU A 120 -3.97 3.84 2.06
C GLU A 120 -3.74 4.60 0.75
N GLN A 121 -4.84 5.05 0.13
CA GLN A 121 -4.77 6.04 -0.93
C GLN A 121 -4.13 7.29 -0.32
N GLY A 122 -3.00 7.70 -0.89
CA GLY A 122 -2.11 8.69 -0.31
C GLY A 122 -2.82 10.00 0.05
N LYS A 123 -2.79 10.33 1.35
CA LYS A 123 -2.66 11.65 2.00
C LYS A 123 -3.25 11.58 3.40
N GLY A 124 -2.66 10.73 4.23
CA GLY A 124 -2.63 10.95 5.66
C GLY A 124 -1.16 11.10 6.01
N SER A 125 -0.63 12.32 5.98
CA SER A 125 0.50 12.63 6.86
C SER A 125 0.12 12.01 8.20
N GLN A 126 0.98 11.17 8.78
CA GLN A 126 0.83 10.76 10.17
C GLN A 126 0.93 12.03 11.01
N LYS A 127 -0.16 12.81 11.06
CA LYS A 127 -0.25 13.98 11.92
C LYS A 127 -0.10 13.43 13.30
N MET A 128 0.96 13.87 13.98
CA MET A 128 1.19 13.42 15.35
C MET A 128 -0.04 13.84 16.14
N ALA A 129 -0.76 12.87 16.69
CA ALA A 129 -1.99 13.15 17.42
C ALA A 129 -1.67 14.15 18.54
N ARG A 130 -2.40 15.27 18.55
CA ARG A 130 -2.24 16.31 19.58
C ARG A 130 -2.38 15.70 20.97
N TYR A 131 -1.51 16.12 21.88
CA TYR A 131 -1.56 15.67 23.26
C TYR A 131 -2.76 16.31 23.98
N ASP A 132 -3.67 15.47 24.48
CA ASP A 132 -4.85 15.87 25.24
C ASP A 132 -4.59 15.75 26.75
N ALA A 133 -4.18 16.86 27.37
CA ALA A 133 -3.96 16.92 28.81
C ALA A 133 -5.25 16.81 29.62
N GLU A 134 -6.41 17.16 29.07
CA GLU A 134 -7.65 17.18 29.83
C GLU A 134 -8.19 15.76 30.02
N ALA A 135 -8.10 14.93 28.98
CA ALA A 135 -8.41 13.51 29.07
C ALA A 135 -7.48 12.76 30.04
N THR A 136 -6.19 13.07 30.06
CA THR A 136 -5.24 12.45 31.00
C THR A 136 -5.50 12.87 32.43
N LEU A 137 -5.72 14.16 32.69
CA LEU A 137 -6.10 14.66 34.02
C LEU A 137 -7.43 14.10 34.51
N SER A 138 -8.42 13.98 33.63
CA SER A 138 -9.72 13.37 33.95
C SER A 138 -9.57 11.90 34.39
N ARG A 139 -8.69 11.14 33.71
CA ARG A 139 -8.34 9.76 34.10
C ARG A 139 -7.64 9.70 35.44
N LEU A 140 -6.61 10.53 35.65
CA LEU A 140 -5.81 10.55 36.88
C LEU A 140 -6.66 10.93 38.10
N ARG A 141 -7.58 11.90 37.95
CA ARG A 141 -8.53 12.27 39.01
C ARG A 141 -9.48 11.13 39.37
N ARG A 142 -9.97 10.37 38.38
CA ARG A 142 -10.79 9.16 38.64
C ARG A 142 -9.99 8.08 39.37
N GLN A 143 -8.73 7.88 38.99
CA GLN A 143 -7.84 6.93 39.67
C GLN A 143 -7.60 7.33 41.13
N ALA A 144 -7.24 8.59 41.37
CA ALA A 144 -7.00 9.10 42.72
C ALA A 144 -8.24 9.00 43.62
N LYS A 145 -9.45 9.23 43.08
CA LYS A 145 -10.70 9.05 43.82
C LYS A 145 -10.98 7.58 44.18
N SER A 146 -10.50 6.64 43.37
CA SER A 146 -10.58 5.21 43.66
C SER A 146 -9.67 4.79 44.82
N ASP A 147 -8.61 5.55 45.09
CA ASP A 147 -7.57 5.23 46.08
C ASP A 147 -7.84 5.84 47.49
N GLY A 148 -9.01 6.44 47.71
CA GLY A 148 -9.49 6.94 49.01
C GLY A 148 -9.26 8.45 49.25
N ASP A 149 -10.29 9.17 49.71
CA ASP A 149 -10.39 10.65 49.75
C ASP A 149 -9.54 11.38 50.83
N ASN A 150 -8.63 10.68 51.52
CA ASN A 150 -7.93 11.16 52.72
C ASN A 150 -6.64 11.99 52.46
N ALA A 151 -6.58 12.75 51.36
CA ALA A 151 -5.46 13.66 51.11
C ALA A 151 -5.64 14.99 51.87
N SER A 152 -4.57 15.49 52.50
CA SER A 152 -4.56 16.79 53.17
C SER A 152 -4.91 17.93 52.19
N SER A 153 -5.46 19.03 52.70
CA SER A 153 -5.80 20.21 51.89
C SER A 153 -4.60 20.75 51.09
N SER A 154 -3.39 20.67 51.66
CA SER A 154 -2.13 21.03 51.00
C SER A 154 -1.79 20.14 49.80
N LEU A 155 -2.05 18.82 49.88
CA LEU A 155 -1.81 17.90 48.77
C LEU A 155 -2.80 18.11 47.62
N ARG A 156 -4.05 18.48 47.94
CA ARG A 156 -5.06 18.84 46.93
C ARG A 156 -4.63 20.08 46.13
N ILE A 157 -4.18 21.13 46.81
CA ILE A 157 -3.66 22.35 46.17
C ILE A 157 -2.46 22.03 45.26
N LEU A 158 -1.50 21.22 45.74
CA LEU A 158 -0.35 20.82 44.93
C LEU A 158 -0.75 20.01 43.68
N SER A 159 -1.73 19.12 43.81
CA SER A 159 -2.25 18.35 42.67
C SER A 159 -2.96 19.22 41.62
N GLU A 160 -3.63 20.29 42.06
CA GLU A 160 -4.28 21.25 41.17
C GLU A 160 -3.25 22.09 40.42
N LEU A 161 -2.23 22.60 41.12
CA LEU A 161 -1.13 23.35 40.49
C LEU A 161 -0.37 22.49 39.47
N LEU A 162 -0.10 21.22 39.80
CA LEU A 162 0.54 20.28 38.87
C LEU A 162 -0.37 19.99 37.66
N ALA A 163 -1.68 19.91 37.85
CA ALA A 163 -2.62 19.74 36.75
C ALA A 163 -2.63 20.95 35.81
N GLU A 164 -2.55 22.17 36.34
CA GLU A 164 -2.45 23.40 35.53
C GLU A 164 -1.14 23.43 34.73
N GLU A 165 -0.01 23.09 35.34
CA GLU A 165 1.27 23.02 34.64
C GLU A 165 1.28 21.98 33.52
N LEU A 166 0.66 20.81 33.73
CA LEU A 166 0.51 19.80 32.67
C LEU A 166 -0.31 20.31 31.48
N LYS A 167 -1.35 21.12 31.73
CA LYS A 167 -2.12 21.78 30.65
C LYS A 167 -1.26 22.77 29.88
N ILE A 168 -0.46 23.58 30.59
CA ILE A 168 0.45 24.55 29.96
C ILE A 168 1.51 23.84 29.11
N MET A 169 2.08 22.75 29.63
CA MET A 169 3.05 21.92 28.91
C MET A 169 2.45 21.27 27.66
N ALA A 170 1.21 20.81 27.72
CA ALA A 170 0.48 20.29 26.57
C ALA A 170 0.31 21.34 25.47
N ILE A 171 -0.04 22.58 25.83
CA ILE A 171 -0.15 23.68 24.87
C ILE A 171 1.20 23.95 24.20
N LYS A 172 2.29 24.00 24.98
CA LYS A 172 3.65 24.20 24.44
C LYS A 172 4.05 23.06 23.50
N TYR A 173 3.79 21.81 23.90
CA TYR A 173 4.07 20.62 23.10
C TYR A 173 3.29 20.61 21.79
N ASN A 174 1.97 20.86 21.82
CA ASN A 174 1.14 20.90 20.63
C ASN A 174 1.55 22.04 19.68
N ARG A 175 1.98 23.20 20.20
CA ARG A 175 2.57 24.26 19.37
C ARG A 175 3.86 23.83 18.68
N LEU A 176 4.66 22.96 19.31
CA LEU A 176 5.87 22.40 18.68
C LEU A 176 5.49 21.40 17.59
N LEU A 177 4.47 20.56 17.83
CA LEU A 177 3.93 19.67 16.79
C LEU A 177 3.44 20.47 15.59
N ASP A 178 2.65 21.53 15.81
CA ASP A 178 2.13 22.40 14.75
C ASP A 178 3.28 23.04 13.94
N LYS A 179 4.42 23.36 14.57
CA LYS A 179 5.63 23.88 13.88
C LYS A 179 6.38 22.83 13.07
N GLN A 180 6.36 21.56 13.48
CA GLN A 180 6.97 20.45 12.75
C GLN A 180 6.10 20.03 11.56
N GLU A 181 4.77 20.11 11.67
CA GLU A 181 3.84 19.80 10.58
C GLU A 181 3.80 20.88 9.48
N GLY A 182 4.23 22.11 9.78
CA GLY A 182 4.27 23.23 8.83
C GLY A 182 5.60 23.41 8.08
N LYS A 183 6.59 22.53 8.31
CA LYS A 183 7.89 22.49 7.61
C LYS A 183 7.94 21.31 6.66
#